data_AF-A0A1N6NF04-F1
#
_entry.id   AF-A0A1N6NF04-F1
#
_cell.length_a   1.000
_cell.length_b   1.000
_cell.length_c   1.000
_cell.angle_alpha   90.00
_cell.angle_beta   90.00
_cell.angle_gamma   90.00
#
_symmetry.space_group_name_H-M   'P 1'
#
loop_
_entity.id
_entity.type
_entity.pdbx_description
1 polymer ?
#
loop_
_entity_poly.entity_id
_entity_poly.type
_entity_poly.pdbx_seq_one_letter_code
_entity_poly.pdbx_strand_id
1 'polypeptide(L)'
;MSTFDENHKKIIAAFMALKNKAILLEKHTLRGIYQINKNRLPFIELRNYYANLRDVCDLPIVFMMNEELSNTAARHLCGELLVEMLEERHLTPGVQVDGKPVALVHEDFEATLSDIRALFSDRINGMVGSLMLDFTVSAFSCFEHWITKLYDGYAEKLEAAYEQGRRDKVVKLLERYGEAKSDEERSKRLNGILNVRGPYRSFPDKINALYKMVDKQRYGRDINHDKDIIRFLGACRNTVHNSGLHLKDPLQITCNGITYFLEAHRPWYSASYPQSIALLGELADIYSHLIRSLDDWPWEAVSEEITLQPHMMLFEIAVQLACEFDGEVALEYALIEDLEVGEVQAANIVKKLAEIKADTSRDPEAFCIYEILTGDLLKPLELKPVS
;
A
#
# COMPACT_ATOMS: atom_id res chain seq x y z
N MET A 1 5.89 25.06 -29.90
CA MET A 1 4.88 24.76 -28.86
C MET A 1 5.16 23.36 -28.33
N SER A 2 4.98 23.11 -27.02
CA SER A 2 5.10 21.76 -26.43
C SER A 2 4.06 20.84 -27.07
N THR A 3 4.47 19.65 -27.50
CA THR A 3 3.56 18.63 -28.06
C THR A 3 2.63 18.04 -27.00
N PHE A 4 3.07 18.01 -25.75
CA PHE A 4 2.39 17.38 -24.62
C PHE A 4 1.58 18.36 -23.77
N ASP A 5 0.47 17.89 -23.20
CA ASP A 5 -0.42 18.65 -22.33
C ASP A 5 0.26 19.05 -21.02
N GLU A 6 0.09 20.31 -20.64
CA GLU A 6 0.77 20.87 -19.47
C GLU A 6 0.19 20.34 -18.15
N ASN A 7 -1.10 20.02 -18.09
CA ASN A 7 -1.72 19.47 -16.89
C ASN A 7 -1.34 18.00 -16.70
N HIS A 8 -1.33 17.20 -17.76
CA HIS A 8 -0.93 15.79 -17.69
C HIS A 8 0.53 15.65 -17.24
N LYS A 9 1.45 16.47 -17.77
CA LYS A 9 2.84 16.53 -17.29
C LYS A 9 2.94 16.82 -15.79
N LYS A 10 2.14 17.77 -15.28
CA LYS A 10 2.12 18.10 -13.85
C LYS A 10 1.59 16.95 -12.99
N ILE A 11 0.59 16.21 -13.48
CA ILE A 11 0.03 15.03 -12.80
C ILE A 11 1.09 13.93 -12.72
N ILE A 12 1.74 13.60 -13.86
CA ILE A 12 2.82 12.61 -13.92
C ILE A 12 3.96 13.00 -12.96
N ALA A 13 4.39 14.27 -13.01
CA ALA A 13 5.45 14.76 -12.12
C ALA A 13 5.06 14.65 -10.63
N ALA A 14 3.79 14.90 -10.28
CA ALA A 14 3.31 14.76 -8.91
C ALA A 14 3.32 13.29 -8.43
N PHE A 15 2.93 12.34 -9.26
CA PHE A 15 3.05 10.91 -8.94
C PHE A 15 4.51 10.48 -8.79
N MET A 16 5.40 10.92 -9.68
CA MET A 16 6.84 10.66 -9.54
C MET A 16 7.41 11.26 -8.25
N ALA A 17 7.00 12.47 -7.88
CA ALA A 17 7.40 13.10 -6.63
C ALA A 17 6.91 12.30 -5.41
N LEU A 18 5.69 11.77 -5.44
CA LEU A 18 5.17 10.90 -4.38
C LEU A 18 5.95 9.58 -4.29
N LYS A 19 6.28 8.95 -5.43
CA LYS A 19 7.14 7.75 -5.43
C LYS A 19 8.50 8.06 -4.79
N ASN A 20 9.14 9.16 -5.19
CA ASN A 20 10.43 9.58 -4.63
C ASN A 20 10.34 9.90 -3.13
N LYS A 21 9.26 10.53 -2.67
CA LYS A 21 8.98 10.75 -1.25
C LYS A 21 8.91 9.43 -0.50
N ALA A 22 8.16 8.45 -1.01
CA ALA A 22 8.05 7.12 -0.41
C ALA A 22 9.42 6.43 -0.31
N ILE A 23 10.25 6.49 -1.36
CA ILE A 23 11.63 5.98 -1.36
C ILE A 23 12.46 6.58 -0.22
N LEU A 24 12.44 7.91 -0.08
CA LEU A 24 13.21 8.60 0.94
C LEU A 24 12.73 8.24 2.35
N LEU A 25 11.42 8.28 2.57
CA LEU A 25 10.84 7.96 3.87
C LEU A 25 11.09 6.51 4.28
N GLU A 26 11.00 5.56 3.35
CA GLU A 26 11.30 4.15 3.59
C GLU A 26 12.74 3.98 4.13
N LYS A 27 13.72 4.54 3.40
CA LYS A 27 15.15 4.48 3.79
C LYS A 27 15.41 5.08 5.16
N HIS A 28 14.78 6.21 5.47
CA HIS A 28 14.99 6.93 6.73
C HIS A 28 14.22 6.33 7.91
N THR A 29 13.06 5.73 7.68
CA THR A 29 12.20 5.22 8.75
C THR A 29 12.55 3.79 9.13
N LEU A 30 12.79 2.93 8.15
CA LEU A 30 12.85 1.49 8.38
C LEU A 30 14.28 0.96 8.67
N ARG A 31 15.25 1.82 9.00
CA ARG A 31 16.59 1.43 9.53
C ARG A 31 17.34 0.35 8.72
N GLY A 32 17.16 0.27 7.40
CA GLY A 32 17.76 -0.77 6.55
C GLY A 32 16.78 -1.82 6.02
N ILE A 33 15.52 -1.75 6.42
CA ILE A 33 14.42 -2.65 6.07
C ILE A 33 13.62 -2.01 4.95
N TYR A 34 14.18 -1.97 3.75
CA TYR A 34 13.54 -1.29 2.63
C TYR A 34 13.65 -2.11 1.35
N GLN A 35 12.59 -2.07 0.54
CA GLN A 35 12.45 -2.78 -0.71
C GLN A 35 13.55 -2.47 -1.72
N ILE A 36 14.08 -1.25 -1.67
CA ILE A 36 15.05 -0.74 -2.64
C ILE A 36 16.40 -1.39 -2.35
N ASN A 37 16.51 -2.67 -2.66
CA ASN A 37 17.74 -3.44 -2.71
C ASN A 37 18.51 -3.52 -1.38
N LYS A 38 17.95 -4.32 -0.45
CA LYS A 38 18.75 -5.10 0.50
C LYS A 38 18.39 -6.59 0.59
N ASN A 39 17.28 -7.03 0.00
CA ASN A 39 17.13 -8.45 -0.34
C ASN A 39 17.87 -8.69 -1.64
N ARG A 40 19.11 -9.12 -1.48
CA ARG A 40 20.09 -9.44 -2.51
C ARG A 40 19.70 -10.60 -3.43
N LEU A 41 18.44 -11.00 -3.37
CA LEU A 41 17.86 -12.15 -4.02
C LEU A 41 16.53 -11.69 -4.63
N PRO A 42 16.36 -11.74 -5.96
CA PRO A 42 15.19 -11.18 -6.63
C PRO A 42 13.89 -11.93 -6.30
N PHE A 43 14.00 -13.10 -5.66
CA PHE A 43 12.89 -13.94 -5.25
C PHE A 43 12.43 -13.73 -3.79
N ILE A 44 13.05 -12.80 -3.05
CA ILE A 44 12.58 -12.38 -1.73
C ILE A 44 12.12 -10.92 -1.81
N GLU A 45 10.82 -10.72 -1.93
CA GLU A 45 10.19 -9.41 -1.99
C GLU A 45 9.82 -8.95 -0.56
N LEU A 46 10.33 -7.80 -0.12
CA LEU A 46 9.78 -7.15 1.07
C LEU A 46 8.58 -6.33 0.66
N ARG A 47 7.46 -6.36 1.38
CA ARG A 47 6.38 -5.39 1.22
C ARG A 47 6.26 -4.56 2.47
N ASN A 48 6.13 -3.26 2.29
CA ASN A 48 5.88 -2.32 3.38
C ASN A 48 4.98 -1.19 2.86
N TYR A 49 4.57 -0.30 3.75
CA TYR A 49 3.71 0.83 3.40
C TYR A 49 4.26 1.67 2.25
N TYR A 50 5.57 1.95 2.25
CA TYR A 50 6.20 2.81 1.27
C TYR A 50 6.30 2.15 -0.10
N ALA A 51 6.61 0.85 -0.14
CA ALA A 51 6.56 0.03 -1.35
C ALA A 51 5.16 0.03 -1.95
N ASN A 52 4.15 -0.35 -1.17
CA ASN A 52 2.78 -0.38 -1.64
C ASN A 52 2.29 1.01 -2.09
N LEU A 53 2.72 2.09 -1.43
CA LEU A 53 2.41 3.47 -1.86
C LEU A 53 3.03 3.82 -3.21
N ARG A 54 4.22 3.29 -3.53
CA ARG A 54 4.82 3.43 -4.86
C ARG A 54 4.05 2.66 -5.92
N ASP A 55 3.59 1.47 -5.59
CA ASP A 55 2.90 0.58 -6.52
C ASP A 55 1.52 1.15 -6.90
N VAL A 56 0.81 1.76 -5.95
CA VAL A 56 -0.47 2.44 -6.27
C VAL A 56 -0.30 3.66 -7.18
N CYS A 57 0.92 4.17 -7.36
CA CYS A 57 1.21 5.26 -8.30
C CYS A 57 1.45 4.75 -9.74
N ASP A 58 1.72 3.45 -9.94
CA ASP A 58 2.14 2.95 -11.26
C ASP A 58 1.02 2.98 -12.29
N LEU A 59 -0.18 2.52 -11.94
CA LEU A 59 -1.32 2.55 -12.84
C LEU A 59 -1.65 3.98 -13.29
N PRO A 60 -1.72 5.00 -12.40
CA PRO A 60 -1.89 6.38 -12.82
C PRO A 60 -0.79 6.91 -13.74
N ILE A 61 0.49 6.61 -13.44
CA ILE A 61 1.60 7.06 -14.30
C ILE A 61 1.48 6.45 -15.69
N VAL A 62 1.27 5.13 -15.78
CA VAL A 62 1.13 4.43 -17.06
C VAL A 62 -0.08 4.97 -17.84
N PHE A 63 -1.21 5.16 -17.18
CA PHE A 63 -2.40 5.73 -17.82
C PHE A 63 -2.12 7.12 -18.41
N MET A 64 -1.56 8.04 -17.61
CA MET A 64 -1.31 9.41 -18.05
C MET A 64 -0.24 9.48 -19.14
N MET A 65 0.81 8.65 -19.06
CA MET A 65 1.82 8.59 -20.13
C MET A 65 1.23 8.02 -21.42
N ASN A 66 0.44 6.95 -21.34
CA ASN A 66 -0.22 6.36 -22.51
C ASN A 66 -1.23 7.32 -23.14
N GLU A 67 -1.94 8.11 -22.34
CA GLU A 67 -2.80 9.17 -22.86
C GLU A 67 -1.97 10.14 -23.71
N GLU A 68 -0.85 10.66 -23.18
CA GLU A 68 -0.07 11.69 -23.86
C GLU A 68 0.54 11.18 -25.16
N LEU A 69 1.04 9.94 -25.14
CA LEU A 69 1.53 9.25 -26.33
C LEU A 69 0.42 9.02 -27.36
N SER A 70 -0.76 8.59 -26.89
CA SER A 70 -1.93 8.38 -27.76
C SER A 70 -2.41 9.69 -28.37
N ASN A 71 -2.45 10.77 -27.59
CA ASN A 71 -2.82 12.10 -28.06
C ASN A 71 -1.88 12.61 -29.15
N THR A 72 -0.59 12.32 -29.00
CA THR A 72 0.44 12.76 -29.94
C THR A 72 0.48 11.93 -31.23
N ALA A 73 0.27 10.61 -31.14
CA ALA A 73 0.65 9.71 -32.23
C ALA A 73 -0.41 8.69 -32.67
N ALA A 74 -1.47 8.40 -31.88
CA ALA A 74 -2.24 7.18 -32.11
C ALA A 74 -3.76 7.25 -31.88
N ARG A 75 -4.33 8.35 -31.37
CA ARG A 75 -5.78 8.46 -31.11
C ARG A 75 -6.65 8.15 -32.33
N HIS A 76 -6.19 8.58 -33.51
CA HIS A 76 -6.87 8.34 -34.78
C HIS A 76 -6.93 6.85 -35.16
N LEU A 77 -5.98 6.03 -34.68
CA LEU A 77 -5.91 4.59 -34.95
C LEU A 77 -6.91 3.77 -34.13
N CYS A 78 -7.56 4.36 -33.11
CA CYS A 78 -8.56 3.65 -32.31
C CYS A 78 -9.73 3.14 -33.18
N GLY A 79 -10.14 3.92 -34.19
CA GLY A 79 -11.17 3.47 -35.14
C GLY A 79 -10.72 2.26 -35.97
N GLU A 80 -9.45 2.26 -36.41
CA GLU A 80 -8.85 1.17 -37.19
C GLU A 80 -8.72 -0.10 -36.34
N LEU A 81 -8.27 0.01 -35.09
CA LEU A 81 -8.20 -1.11 -34.15
C LEU A 81 -9.58 -1.76 -33.94
N LEU A 82 -10.63 -0.95 -33.76
CA LEU A 82 -11.99 -1.50 -33.61
C LEU A 82 -12.45 -2.24 -34.86
N VAL A 83 -12.09 -1.75 -36.06
CA VAL A 83 -12.39 -2.44 -37.33
C VAL A 83 -11.62 -3.76 -37.43
N GLU A 84 -10.32 -3.75 -37.14
CA GLU A 84 -9.47 -4.94 -37.15
C GLU A 84 -10.02 -6.00 -36.18
N MET A 85 -10.35 -5.61 -34.94
CA MET A 85 -10.94 -6.53 -33.97
C MET A 85 -12.32 -7.09 -34.40
N LEU A 86 -13.09 -6.36 -35.20
CA LEU A 86 -14.34 -6.87 -35.80
C LEU A 86 -14.05 -7.87 -36.93
N GLU A 87 -13.12 -7.53 -37.83
CA GLU A 87 -12.72 -8.38 -38.96
C GLU A 87 -12.10 -9.70 -38.49
N GLU A 88 -11.28 -9.64 -37.43
CA GLU A 88 -10.66 -10.79 -36.75
C GLU A 88 -11.63 -11.56 -35.83
N ARG A 89 -12.88 -11.09 -35.68
CA ARG A 89 -13.93 -11.69 -34.85
C ARG A 89 -13.60 -11.74 -33.36
N HIS A 90 -12.77 -10.80 -32.89
CA HIS A 90 -12.52 -10.58 -31.46
C HIS A 90 -13.65 -9.78 -30.80
N LEU A 91 -14.29 -8.88 -31.54
CA LEU A 91 -15.52 -8.19 -31.12
C LEU A 91 -16.73 -8.91 -31.74
N THR A 92 -17.54 -9.55 -30.89
CA THR A 92 -18.75 -10.25 -31.33
C THR A 92 -19.98 -9.69 -30.62
N PRO A 93 -21.16 -9.72 -31.26
CA PRO A 93 -22.41 -9.30 -30.61
C PRO A 93 -22.92 -10.34 -29.60
N GLY A 94 -22.23 -11.47 -29.40
CA GLY A 94 -22.64 -12.51 -28.46
C GLY A 94 -22.17 -12.20 -27.04
N VAL A 95 -23.11 -12.11 -26.10
CA VAL A 95 -22.84 -11.97 -24.66
C VAL A 95 -23.45 -13.14 -23.89
N GLN A 96 -23.05 -13.31 -22.64
CA GLN A 96 -23.70 -14.26 -21.72
C GLN A 96 -24.55 -13.52 -20.71
N VAL A 97 -25.82 -13.93 -20.58
CA VAL A 97 -26.75 -13.45 -19.55
C VAL A 97 -27.32 -14.67 -18.84
N ASP A 98 -27.14 -14.76 -17.53
CA ASP A 98 -27.53 -15.92 -16.71
C ASP A 98 -27.01 -17.26 -17.28
N GLY A 99 -25.77 -17.26 -17.78
CA GLY A 99 -25.12 -18.42 -18.39
C GLY A 99 -25.69 -18.82 -19.77
N LYS A 100 -26.59 -18.03 -20.35
CA LYS A 100 -27.17 -18.28 -21.67
C LYS A 100 -26.55 -17.36 -22.72
N PRO A 101 -26.17 -17.87 -23.90
CA PRO A 101 -25.76 -17.02 -25.01
C PRO A 101 -26.93 -16.15 -25.47
N VAL A 102 -26.70 -14.84 -25.53
CA VAL A 102 -27.64 -13.84 -26.05
C VAL A 102 -26.90 -13.02 -27.11
N ALA A 103 -27.49 -12.89 -28.29
CA ALA A 103 -26.97 -11.98 -29.30
C ALA A 103 -27.56 -10.59 -29.06
N LEU A 104 -26.69 -9.58 -28.98
CA LEU A 104 -27.07 -8.17 -29.03
C LEU A 104 -27.67 -7.87 -30.40
N VAL A 105 -28.70 -7.02 -30.42
CA VAL A 105 -29.18 -6.43 -31.67
C VAL A 105 -28.13 -5.46 -32.20
N HIS A 106 -28.16 -5.20 -33.51
CA HIS A 106 -27.13 -4.40 -34.16
C HIS A 106 -27.01 -3.00 -33.54
N GLU A 107 -28.13 -2.35 -33.20
CA GLU A 107 -28.10 -1.01 -32.59
C GLU A 107 -27.38 -0.98 -31.23
N ASP A 108 -27.58 -2.00 -30.39
CA ASP A 108 -26.94 -2.08 -29.06
C ASP A 108 -25.43 -2.31 -29.17
N PHE A 109 -25.02 -3.11 -30.16
CA PHE A 109 -23.61 -3.36 -30.43
C PHE A 109 -22.92 -2.09 -30.96
N GLU A 110 -23.54 -1.38 -31.91
CA GLU A 110 -23.04 -0.10 -32.41
C GLU A 110 -22.98 0.98 -31.32
N ALA A 111 -23.96 1.00 -30.41
CA ALA A 111 -23.94 1.89 -29.25
C ALA A 111 -22.71 1.64 -28.36
N THR A 112 -22.32 0.38 -28.17
CA THR A 112 -21.11 0.00 -27.42
C THR A 112 -19.84 0.49 -28.12
N LEU A 113 -19.73 0.28 -29.43
CA LEU A 113 -18.58 0.78 -30.21
C LEU A 113 -18.48 2.30 -30.18
N SER A 114 -19.62 2.99 -30.24
CA SER A 114 -19.69 4.45 -30.11
C SER A 114 -19.25 4.92 -28.72
N ASP A 115 -19.64 4.23 -27.65
CA ASP A 115 -19.22 4.58 -26.29
C ASP A 115 -17.71 4.40 -26.12
N ILE A 116 -17.14 3.30 -26.64
CA ILE A 116 -15.68 3.09 -26.64
C ILE A 116 -14.96 4.25 -27.34
N ARG A 117 -15.41 4.64 -28.54
CA ARG A 117 -14.82 5.80 -29.25
C ARG A 117 -14.88 7.08 -28.41
N ALA A 118 -16.00 7.33 -27.74
CA ALA A 118 -16.18 8.50 -26.88
C ALA A 118 -15.26 8.49 -25.63
N LEU A 119 -14.85 7.33 -25.13
CA LEU A 119 -13.86 7.23 -24.04
C LEU A 119 -12.50 7.79 -24.43
N PHE A 120 -12.10 7.65 -25.70
CA PHE A 120 -10.81 8.12 -26.21
C PHE A 120 -10.83 9.57 -26.71
N SER A 121 -12.00 10.20 -26.84
CA SER A 121 -12.15 11.60 -27.26
C SER A 121 -12.81 12.47 -26.17
N ASP A 122 -14.10 12.28 -25.94
CA ASP A 122 -14.97 13.27 -25.30
C ASP A 122 -14.99 13.12 -23.78
N ARG A 123 -14.72 11.90 -23.28
CA ARG A 123 -14.83 11.54 -21.86
C ARG A 123 -13.49 11.41 -21.14
N ILE A 124 -12.37 11.76 -21.77
CA ILE A 124 -11.03 11.59 -21.19
C ILE A 124 -10.87 12.26 -19.82
N ASN A 125 -11.36 13.49 -19.65
CA ASN A 125 -11.30 14.19 -18.37
C ASN A 125 -12.09 13.46 -17.27
N GLY A 126 -13.19 12.82 -17.63
CA GLY A 126 -13.95 11.95 -16.74
C GLY A 126 -13.16 10.71 -16.34
N MET A 127 -12.45 10.10 -17.29
CA MET A 127 -11.57 8.95 -17.02
C MET A 127 -10.39 9.31 -16.11
N VAL A 128 -9.78 10.48 -16.31
CA VAL A 128 -8.75 11.01 -15.38
C VAL A 128 -9.36 11.23 -13.99
N GLY A 129 -10.59 11.75 -13.89
CA GLY A 129 -11.30 11.88 -12.62
C GLY A 129 -11.52 10.54 -11.91
N SER A 130 -11.96 9.51 -12.64
CA SER A 130 -12.13 8.15 -12.10
C SER A 130 -10.80 7.56 -11.63
N LEU A 131 -9.74 7.69 -12.43
CA LEU A 131 -8.39 7.26 -12.06
C LEU A 131 -7.92 7.93 -10.76
N MET A 132 -8.20 9.22 -10.58
CA MET A 132 -7.84 9.97 -9.38
C MET A 132 -8.66 9.52 -8.15
N LEU A 133 -9.92 9.13 -8.34
CA LEU A 133 -10.72 8.51 -7.28
C LEU A 133 -10.14 7.14 -6.89
N ASP A 134 -9.81 6.29 -7.86
CA ASP A 134 -9.21 4.98 -7.62
C ASP A 134 -7.86 5.08 -6.92
N PHE A 135 -7.03 6.05 -7.31
CA PHE A 135 -5.79 6.37 -6.62
C PHE A 135 -6.05 6.80 -5.17
N THR A 136 -7.02 7.68 -4.92
CA THR A 136 -7.41 8.12 -3.57
C THR A 136 -7.81 6.95 -2.70
N VAL A 137 -8.65 6.05 -3.23
CA VAL A 137 -9.10 4.84 -2.55
C VAL A 137 -7.91 3.92 -2.25
N SER A 138 -7.05 3.69 -3.24
CA SER A 138 -5.90 2.78 -3.13
C SER A 138 -4.85 3.29 -2.14
N ALA A 139 -4.48 4.57 -2.22
CA ALA A 139 -3.52 5.19 -1.32
C ALA A 139 -4.01 5.21 0.14
N PHE A 140 -5.29 5.53 0.37
CA PHE A 140 -5.86 5.49 1.72
C PHE A 140 -6.00 4.06 2.24
N SER A 141 -6.41 3.10 1.40
CA SER A 141 -6.53 1.69 1.79
C SER A 141 -5.17 1.08 2.12
N CYS A 142 -4.12 1.45 1.39
CA CYS A 142 -2.74 1.10 1.72
C CYS A 142 -2.35 1.62 3.12
N PHE A 143 -2.64 2.89 3.43
CA PHE A 143 -2.40 3.45 4.76
C PHE A 143 -3.19 2.73 5.86
N GLU A 144 -4.48 2.47 5.65
CA GLU A 144 -5.34 1.76 6.60
C GLU A 144 -4.86 0.34 6.90
N HIS A 145 -4.41 -0.38 5.87
CA HIS A 145 -3.83 -1.71 6.00
C HIS A 145 -2.58 -1.70 6.88
N TRP A 146 -1.64 -0.79 6.61
CA TRP A 146 -0.37 -0.74 7.34
C TRP A 146 -0.50 -0.16 8.75
N ILE A 147 -1.46 0.72 9.00
CA ILE A 147 -1.83 1.11 10.37
C ILE A 147 -2.44 -0.06 11.13
N THR A 148 -3.22 -0.90 10.46
CA THR A 148 -3.77 -2.12 11.04
C THR A 148 -2.66 -3.10 11.40
N LYS A 149 -1.73 -3.37 10.48
CA LYS A 149 -0.54 -4.22 10.75
C LYS A 149 0.27 -3.68 11.92
N LEU A 150 0.51 -2.37 11.96
CA LEU A 150 1.23 -1.72 13.05
C LEU A 150 0.50 -1.89 14.38
N TYR A 151 -0.83 -1.71 14.41
CA TYR A 151 -1.64 -1.95 15.60
C TYR A 151 -1.57 -3.40 16.06
N ASP A 152 -1.68 -4.35 15.14
CA ASP A 152 -1.70 -5.78 15.44
C ASP A 152 -0.34 -6.22 16.04
N GLY A 153 0.77 -5.59 15.64
CA GLY A 153 2.09 -5.76 16.29
C GLY A 153 2.16 -5.36 17.77
N TYR A 154 1.20 -4.55 18.24
CA TYR A 154 1.06 -4.16 19.65
C TYR A 154 -0.21 -4.72 20.29
N ALA A 155 -0.90 -5.68 19.64
CA ALA A 155 -2.21 -6.16 20.05
C ALA A 155 -2.24 -6.66 21.50
N GLU A 156 -1.22 -7.40 21.94
CA GLU A 156 -1.17 -7.91 23.32
C GLU A 156 -1.27 -6.80 24.38
N LYS A 157 -0.52 -5.71 24.19
CA LYS A 157 -0.51 -4.56 25.10
C LYS A 157 -1.80 -3.74 24.97
N LEU A 158 -2.25 -3.51 23.73
CA LEU A 158 -3.36 -2.61 23.42
C LEU A 158 -4.73 -3.23 23.71
N GLU A 159 -4.92 -4.52 23.43
CA GLU A 159 -6.19 -5.20 23.66
C GLU A 159 -6.43 -5.41 25.15
N ALA A 160 -5.41 -5.79 25.94
CA ALA A 160 -5.56 -5.91 27.40
C ALA A 160 -6.02 -4.59 28.04
N ALA A 161 -5.39 -3.47 27.67
CA ALA A 161 -5.77 -2.14 28.15
C ALA A 161 -7.19 -1.75 27.71
N TYR A 162 -7.59 -2.10 26.49
CA TYR A 162 -8.94 -1.85 26.03
C TYR A 162 -9.97 -2.71 26.76
N GLU A 163 -9.72 -4.01 26.91
CA GLU A 163 -10.64 -4.92 27.58
C GLU A 163 -10.93 -4.46 29.00
N GLN A 164 -9.88 -4.02 29.71
CA GLN A 164 -10.03 -3.42 31.03
C GLN A 164 -10.87 -2.14 30.98
N GLY A 165 -10.57 -1.21 30.08
CA GLY A 165 -11.35 0.02 29.94
C GLY A 165 -12.83 -0.23 29.56
N ARG A 166 -13.10 -1.27 28.78
CA ARG A 166 -14.47 -1.73 28.45
C ARG A 166 -15.17 -2.26 29.69
N ARG A 167 -14.50 -3.12 30.46
CA ARG A 167 -15.02 -3.65 31.74
C ARG A 167 -15.33 -2.50 32.70
N ASP A 168 -14.40 -1.57 32.89
CA ASP A 168 -14.56 -0.40 33.77
C ASP A 168 -15.75 0.48 33.34
N LYS A 169 -15.95 0.67 32.03
CA LYS A 169 -17.09 1.43 31.51
C LYS A 169 -18.41 0.73 31.79
N VAL A 170 -18.48 -0.59 31.62
CA VAL A 170 -19.67 -1.39 31.93
C VAL A 170 -19.96 -1.35 33.43
N VAL A 171 -18.94 -1.54 34.28
CA VAL A 171 -19.06 -1.45 35.74
C VAL A 171 -19.61 -0.09 36.15
N LYS A 172 -19.05 1.03 35.67
CA LYS A 172 -19.56 2.38 35.96
C LYS A 172 -21.00 2.60 35.49
N LEU A 173 -21.41 1.99 34.39
CA LEU A 173 -22.79 2.08 33.90
C LEU A 173 -23.75 1.24 34.75
N LEU A 174 -23.31 0.07 35.23
CA LEU A 174 -24.06 -0.77 36.16
C LEU A 174 -24.22 -0.12 37.54
N GLU A 175 -23.18 0.50 38.08
CA GLU A 175 -23.23 1.28 39.33
C GLU A 175 -24.27 2.41 39.20
N ARG A 176 -24.17 3.22 38.14
CA ARG A 176 -25.13 4.30 37.85
C ARG A 176 -26.54 3.79 37.57
N TYR A 177 -26.70 2.56 37.09
CA TYR A 177 -28.00 1.92 36.92
C TYR A 177 -28.61 1.58 38.27
N GLY A 178 -27.81 1.07 39.22
CA GLY A 178 -28.24 0.80 40.60
C GLY A 178 -28.64 2.06 41.37
N GLU A 179 -27.99 3.19 41.08
CA GLU A 179 -28.27 4.50 41.70
C GLU A 179 -29.44 5.27 41.06
N ALA A 180 -29.93 4.83 39.90
CA ALA A 180 -30.95 5.53 39.14
C ALA A 180 -32.29 5.56 39.88
N LYS A 181 -32.93 6.75 39.89
CA LYS A 181 -34.15 7.02 40.67
C LYS A 181 -35.44 6.91 39.85
N SER A 182 -35.34 6.75 38.54
CA SER A 182 -36.47 6.55 37.63
C SER A 182 -36.22 5.42 36.62
N ASP A 183 -37.31 4.88 36.09
CA ASP A 183 -37.25 3.83 35.06
C ASP A 183 -36.70 4.33 33.72
N GLU A 184 -36.86 5.62 33.43
CA GLU A 184 -36.26 6.27 32.26
C GLU A 184 -34.74 6.39 32.39
N GLU A 185 -34.23 6.75 33.58
CA GLU A 185 -32.80 6.75 33.86
C GLU A 185 -32.22 5.34 33.76
N ARG A 186 -32.89 4.35 34.36
CA ARG A 186 -32.52 2.93 34.26
C ARG A 186 -32.47 2.45 32.82
N SER A 187 -33.51 2.72 32.03
CA SER A 187 -33.57 2.35 30.62
C SER A 187 -32.44 3.00 29.80
N LYS A 188 -32.13 4.28 30.07
CA LYS A 188 -31.01 4.97 29.43
C LYS A 188 -29.65 4.35 29.78
N ARG A 189 -29.44 3.94 31.05
CA ARG A 189 -28.21 3.26 31.47
C ARG A 189 -28.11 1.85 30.89
N LEU A 190 -29.20 1.09 30.85
CA LEU A 190 -29.27 -0.23 30.24
C LEU A 190 -28.94 -0.19 28.75
N ASN A 191 -29.54 0.75 28.01
CA ASN A 191 -29.18 0.99 26.61
C ASN A 191 -27.71 1.39 26.47
N GLY A 192 -27.16 2.17 27.40
CA GLY A 192 -25.73 2.48 27.45
C GLY A 192 -24.84 1.25 27.61
N ILE A 193 -25.25 0.25 28.40
CA ILE A 193 -24.55 -1.02 28.59
C ILE A 193 -24.59 -1.85 27.30
N LEU A 194 -25.78 -2.02 26.72
CA LEU A 194 -25.97 -2.76 25.47
C LEU A 194 -25.21 -2.14 24.28
N ASN A 195 -25.01 -0.82 24.31
CA ASN A 195 -24.26 -0.08 23.30
C ASN A 195 -22.75 -0.02 23.58
N VAL A 196 -22.23 -0.65 24.64
CA VAL A 196 -20.78 -0.76 24.81
C VAL A 196 -20.25 -1.64 23.69
N ARG A 197 -19.39 -1.04 22.84
CA ARG A 197 -18.82 -1.70 21.66
C ARG A 197 -18.16 -3.04 22.03
N GLY A 198 -18.40 -4.03 21.17
CA GLY A 198 -17.78 -5.35 21.24
C GLY A 198 -16.25 -5.33 21.05
N PRO A 199 -15.63 -6.51 20.88
CA PRO A 199 -14.18 -6.62 20.72
C PRO A 199 -13.66 -6.01 19.42
N TYR A 200 -14.52 -5.86 18.39
CA TYR A 200 -14.13 -5.29 17.10
C TYR A 200 -13.56 -3.86 17.22
N ARG A 201 -12.44 -3.62 16.54
CA ARG A 201 -11.74 -2.33 16.42
C ARG A 201 -11.96 -1.74 15.05
N SER A 202 -12.53 -0.54 14.99
CA SER A 202 -12.53 0.24 13.75
C SER A 202 -11.14 0.83 13.49
N PHE A 203 -10.81 1.17 12.23
CA PHE A 203 -9.57 1.86 11.88
C PHE A 203 -9.30 3.12 12.72
N PRO A 204 -10.28 4.03 12.94
CA PRO A 204 -10.10 5.17 13.84
C PRO A 204 -9.76 4.75 15.27
N ASP A 205 -10.28 3.63 15.78
CA ASP A 205 -9.94 3.15 17.12
C ASP A 205 -8.48 2.65 17.17
N LYS A 206 -8.04 1.90 16.14
CA LYS A 206 -6.67 1.39 16.01
C LYS A 206 -5.64 2.52 15.99
N ILE A 207 -5.82 3.51 15.11
CA ILE A 207 -4.87 4.62 15.02
C ILE A 207 -4.86 5.51 16.28
N ASN A 208 -6.03 5.71 16.90
CA ASN A 208 -6.10 6.46 18.16
C ASN A 208 -5.41 5.72 19.32
N ALA A 209 -5.39 4.40 19.31
CA ALA A 209 -4.64 3.61 20.28
C ALA A 209 -3.13 3.77 20.07
N LEU A 210 -2.66 3.69 18.83
CA LEU A 210 -1.26 3.94 18.49
C LEU A 210 -0.82 5.35 18.91
N TYR A 211 -1.62 6.39 18.65
CA TYR A 211 -1.34 7.76 19.11
C TYR A 211 -1.27 7.93 20.63
N LYS A 212 -1.75 6.99 21.44
CA LYS A 212 -1.58 7.04 22.90
C LYS A 212 -0.23 6.47 23.33
N MET A 213 0.41 5.67 22.49
CA MET A 213 1.71 5.04 22.75
C MET A 213 2.89 5.90 22.27
N VAL A 214 2.67 6.82 21.33
CA VAL A 214 3.74 7.64 20.75
C VAL A 214 4.45 8.48 21.80
N ASP A 215 5.78 8.53 21.71
CA ASP A 215 6.57 9.57 22.35
C ASP A 215 6.29 10.90 21.64
N LYS A 216 5.60 11.80 22.32
CA LYS A 216 5.24 13.13 21.80
C LYS A 216 6.45 13.99 21.43
N GLN A 217 7.60 13.78 22.08
CA GLN A 217 8.82 14.51 21.76
C GLN A 217 9.43 14.02 20.44
N ARG A 218 9.25 12.73 20.11
CA ARG A 218 9.74 12.13 18.85
C ARG A 218 8.77 12.26 17.69
N TYR A 219 7.46 12.32 17.95
CA TYR A 219 6.44 12.37 16.90
C TYR A 219 6.59 13.60 16.00
N GLY A 220 7.02 14.77 16.51
CA GLY A 220 7.44 15.91 15.68
C GLY A 220 6.36 16.56 14.79
N ARG A 221 5.09 16.13 14.87
CA ARG A 221 3.93 16.69 14.16
C ARG A 221 2.77 16.96 15.12
N ASP A 222 1.75 17.69 14.66
CA ASP A 222 0.51 17.88 15.42
C ASP A 222 -0.46 16.71 15.19
N ILE A 223 -0.60 15.87 16.22
CA ILE A 223 -1.50 14.70 16.21
C ILE A 223 -2.96 15.08 15.89
N ASN A 224 -3.45 16.23 16.35
CA ASN A 224 -4.83 16.63 16.09
C ASN A 224 -5.01 17.00 14.62
N HIS A 225 -4.05 17.74 14.06
CA HIS A 225 -4.05 18.06 12.65
C HIS A 225 -3.95 16.81 11.76
N ASP A 226 -3.09 15.86 12.11
CA ASP A 226 -2.96 14.59 11.39
C ASP A 226 -4.26 13.79 11.43
N LYS A 227 -4.97 13.77 12.56
CA LYS A 227 -6.31 13.17 12.66
C LYS A 227 -7.33 13.85 11.76
N ASP A 228 -7.27 15.17 11.61
CA ASP A 228 -8.15 15.90 10.71
C ASP A 228 -7.85 15.56 9.23
N ILE A 229 -6.57 15.44 8.85
CA ILE A 229 -6.15 14.96 7.51
C ILE A 229 -6.69 13.56 7.25
N ILE A 230 -6.47 12.62 8.17
CA ILE A 230 -6.94 11.23 8.05
C ILE A 230 -8.47 11.16 7.96
N ARG A 231 -9.18 11.96 8.77
CA ARG A 231 -10.65 12.03 8.72
C ARG A 231 -11.13 12.56 7.37
N PHE A 232 -10.50 13.62 6.86
CA PHE A 232 -10.84 14.21 5.57
C PHE A 232 -10.62 13.22 4.43
N LEU A 233 -9.42 12.64 4.32
CA LEU A 233 -9.09 11.67 3.27
C LEU A 233 -9.92 10.38 3.37
N GLY A 234 -10.23 9.93 4.59
CA GLY A 234 -11.15 8.81 4.81
C GLY A 234 -12.57 9.11 4.34
N ALA A 235 -13.03 10.36 4.48
CA ALA A 235 -14.32 10.79 3.91
C ALA A 235 -14.27 10.81 2.37
N CYS A 236 -13.19 11.32 1.78
CA CYS A 236 -12.96 11.26 0.32
C CYS A 236 -12.98 9.81 -0.20
N ARG A 237 -12.25 8.89 0.44
CA ARG A 237 -12.25 7.47 0.08
C ARG A 237 -13.64 6.83 0.18
N ASN A 238 -14.44 7.22 1.17
CA ASN A 238 -15.77 6.64 1.38
C ASN A 238 -16.80 7.07 0.34
N THR A 239 -16.52 8.06 -0.50
CA THR A 239 -17.44 8.43 -1.58
C THR A 239 -17.57 7.33 -2.64
N VAL A 240 -16.59 6.42 -2.76
CA VAL A 240 -16.64 5.26 -3.67
C VAL A 240 -17.89 4.40 -3.44
N HIS A 241 -18.34 4.29 -2.19
CA HIS A 241 -19.54 3.51 -1.81
C HIS A 241 -20.85 4.20 -2.23
N ASN A 242 -20.78 5.47 -2.62
CA ASN A 242 -21.93 6.29 -2.99
C ASN A 242 -21.77 6.83 -4.43
N SER A 243 -21.20 6.02 -5.33
CA SER A 243 -20.95 6.42 -6.73
C SER A 243 -20.14 7.71 -6.87
N GLY A 244 -19.18 7.92 -5.96
CA GLY A 244 -18.34 9.10 -5.92
C GLY A 244 -18.92 10.29 -5.16
N LEU A 245 -20.11 10.22 -4.56
CA LEU A 245 -20.74 11.35 -3.85
C LEU A 245 -20.52 11.35 -2.34
N HIS A 246 -20.30 12.52 -1.74
CA HIS A 246 -20.23 12.68 -0.28
C HIS A 246 -21.63 12.93 0.31
N LEU A 247 -22.16 11.97 1.08
CA LEU A 247 -23.52 12.05 1.63
C LEU A 247 -23.61 12.56 3.08
N LYS A 248 -22.51 13.10 3.63
CA LYS A 248 -22.48 13.64 5.00
C LYS A 248 -22.28 15.16 4.99
N ASP A 249 -22.21 15.75 6.18
CA ASP A 249 -21.92 17.16 6.36
C ASP A 249 -20.61 17.57 5.65
N PRO A 250 -20.55 18.81 5.12
CA PRO A 250 -19.34 19.30 4.46
C PRO A 250 -18.11 19.23 5.38
N LEU A 251 -16.97 18.88 4.79
CA LEU A 251 -15.68 18.87 5.49
C LEU A 251 -14.69 19.78 4.78
N GLN A 252 -13.78 20.36 5.55
CA GLN A 252 -12.65 21.12 5.03
C GLN A 252 -11.38 20.80 5.81
N ILE A 253 -10.24 20.93 5.15
CA ILE A 253 -8.92 20.84 5.77
C ILE A 253 -7.96 21.79 5.08
N THR A 254 -7.08 22.44 5.85
CA THR A 254 -6.00 23.27 5.29
C THR A 254 -4.67 22.57 5.53
N CYS A 255 -3.95 22.26 4.46
CA CYS A 255 -2.65 21.62 4.52
C CYS A 255 -1.68 22.35 3.58
N ASN A 256 -0.49 22.69 4.07
CA ASN A 256 0.55 23.40 3.31
C ASN A 256 0.04 24.69 2.63
N GLY A 257 -0.82 25.45 3.32
CA GLY A 257 -1.41 26.69 2.82
C GLY A 257 -2.55 26.53 1.81
N ILE A 258 -2.95 25.29 1.49
CA ILE A 258 -4.04 24.98 0.55
C ILE A 258 -5.24 24.45 1.33
N THR A 259 -6.41 25.02 1.09
CA THR A 259 -7.66 24.54 1.69
C THR A 259 -8.40 23.64 0.72
N TYR A 260 -8.71 22.43 1.19
CA TYR A 260 -9.46 21.42 0.47
C TYR A 260 -10.87 21.34 1.04
N PHE A 261 -11.84 21.10 0.16
CA PHE A 261 -13.25 21.03 0.50
C PHE A 261 -13.84 19.71 0.02
N LEU A 262 -14.74 19.16 0.83
CA LEU A 262 -15.60 18.05 0.48
C LEU A 262 -17.04 18.49 0.73
N GLU A 263 -17.71 18.92 -0.33
CA GLU A 263 -19.09 19.42 -0.28
C GLU A 263 -20.10 18.26 -0.18
N ALA A 264 -21.22 18.52 0.48
CA ALA A 264 -22.32 17.56 0.53
C ALA A 264 -22.93 17.35 -0.87
N HIS A 265 -23.29 16.11 -1.18
CA HIS A 265 -23.86 15.64 -2.44
C HIS A 265 -23.02 15.91 -3.68
N ARG A 266 -21.71 16.12 -3.52
CA ARG A 266 -20.79 16.30 -4.64
C ARG A 266 -19.64 15.30 -4.59
N PRO A 267 -19.03 15.00 -5.75
CA PRO A 267 -17.74 14.36 -5.78
C PRO A 267 -16.67 15.21 -5.11
N TRP A 268 -15.62 14.55 -4.62
CA TRP A 268 -14.44 15.28 -4.21
C TRP A 268 -13.81 15.92 -5.44
N TYR A 269 -14.00 17.23 -5.55
CA TYR A 269 -13.39 18.02 -6.62
C TYR A 269 -12.12 18.68 -6.09
N SER A 270 -11.03 18.49 -6.83
CA SER A 270 -9.80 19.23 -6.63
C SER A 270 -9.58 20.14 -7.83
N ALA A 271 -9.30 21.41 -7.57
CA ALA A 271 -8.90 22.34 -8.62
C ALA A 271 -7.56 21.96 -9.26
N SER A 272 -6.77 21.09 -8.62
CA SER A 272 -5.47 20.64 -9.11
C SER A 272 -5.12 19.25 -8.57
N TYR A 273 -5.17 18.23 -9.42
CA TYR A 273 -4.77 16.86 -9.05
C TYR A 273 -3.37 16.76 -8.43
N PRO A 274 -2.34 17.50 -8.89
CA PRO A 274 -1.05 17.56 -8.18
C PRO A 274 -1.16 17.90 -6.69
N GLN A 275 -2.10 18.77 -6.31
CA GLN A 275 -2.32 19.15 -4.91
C GLN A 275 -3.02 18.03 -4.15
N SER A 276 -3.99 17.34 -4.76
CA SER A 276 -4.60 16.14 -4.16
C SER A 276 -3.60 15.01 -3.95
N ILE A 277 -2.70 14.79 -4.90
CA ILE A 277 -1.61 13.80 -4.78
C ILE A 277 -0.69 14.19 -3.62
N ALA A 278 -0.32 15.47 -3.51
CA ALA A 278 0.49 15.97 -2.39
C ALA A 278 -0.22 15.79 -1.03
N LEU A 279 -1.53 16.07 -0.95
CA LEU A 279 -2.32 15.87 0.27
C LEU A 279 -2.37 14.39 0.68
N LEU A 280 -2.59 13.47 -0.26
CA LEU A 280 -2.50 12.03 0.00
C LEU A 280 -1.09 11.62 0.46
N GLY A 281 -0.06 12.30 -0.05
CA GLY A 281 1.32 12.15 0.39
C GLY A 281 1.57 12.51 1.86
N GLU A 282 0.70 13.27 2.53
CA GLU A 282 0.81 13.51 3.99
C GLU A 282 0.58 12.23 4.80
N LEU A 283 -0.18 11.26 4.29
CA LEU A 283 -0.34 9.96 4.94
C LEU A 283 1.01 9.26 5.13
N ALA A 284 1.95 9.46 4.20
CA ALA A 284 3.28 8.89 4.30
C ALA A 284 4.13 9.53 5.39
N ASP A 285 4.00 10.84 5.59
CA ASP A 285 4.65 11.52 6.70
C ASP A 285 4.04 11.08 8.02
N ILE A 286 2.71 11.05 8.12
CA ILE A 286 1.99 10.59 9.32
C ILE A 286 2.45 9.18 9.71
N TYR A 287 2.47 8.24 8.76
CA TYR A 287 2.96 6.89 8.99
C TYR A 287 4.42 6.87 9.47
N SER A 288 5.29 7.66 8.83
CA SER A 288 6.71 7.73 9.18
C SER A 288 6.95 8.28 10.59
N HIS A 289 6.26 9.36 10.93
CA HIS A 289 6.35 9.97 12.26
C HIS A 289 5.77 9.05 13.33
N LEU A 290 4.68 8.34 13.00
CA LEU A 290 4.10 7.33 13.88
C LEU A 290 5.11 6.22 14.18
N ILE A 291 5.68 5.57 13.17
CA ILE A 291 6.68 4.52 13.37
C ILE A 291 7.89 5.00 14.17
N ARG A 292 8.45 6.17 13.85
CA ARG A 292 9.66 6.68 14.52
C ARG A 292 9.44 7.03 15.99
N SER A 293 8.20 7.31 16.37
CA SER A 293 7.79 7.67 17.74
C SER A 293 7.29 6.49 18.56
N LEU A 294 7.05 5.35 17.93
CA LEU A 294 6.77 4.09 18.58
C LEU A 294 8.09 3.34 18.79
N ASP A 295 8.45 3.08 20.04
CA ASP A 295 9.59 2.23 20.37
C ASP A 295 9.24 0.74 20.17
N ASP A 296 10.21 -0.05 19.73
CA ASP A 296 10.16 -1.52 19.66
C ASP A 296 8.96 -2.11 18.89
N TRP A 297 8.69 -1.62 17.68
CA TRP A 297 7.76 -2.31 16.77
C TRP A 297 8.39 -3.63 16.29
N PRO A 298 7.62 -4.74 16.23
CA PRO A 298 8.10 -5.98 15.64
C PRO A 298 8.20 -5.84 14.11
N TRP A 299 9.09 -6.62 13.50
CA TRP A 299 9.35 -6.57 12.05
C TRP A 299 8.08 -6.71 11.22
N GLU A 300 7.27 -7.69 11.60
CA GLU A 300 6.05 -8.12 10.91
C GLU A 300 4.95 -7.05 10.95
N ALA A 301 5.10 -6.05 11.80
CA ALA A 301 4.16 -4.94 11.93
C ALA A 301 4.41 -3.81 10.90
N VAL A 302 5.61 -3.77 10.30
CA VAL A 302 6.00 -2.73 9.34
C VAL A 302 6.53 -3.28 8.02
N SER A 303 6.77 -4.58 7.93
CA SER A 303 7.20 -5.26 6.72
C SER A 303 6.60 -6.67 6.66
N GLU A 304 6.30 -7.11 5.45
CA GLU A 304 5.97 -8.49 5.11
C GLU A 304 7.06 -9.01 4.18
N GLU A 305 7.51 -10.25 4.37
CA GLU A 305 8.42 -10.90 3.44
C GLU A 305 7.62 -11.89 2.60
N ILE A 306 7.76 -11.77 1.28
CA ILE A 306 7.16 -12.67 0.30
C ILE A 306 8.30 -13.39 -0.40
N THR A 307 8.38 -14.68 -0.16
CA THR A 307 9.40 -15.55 -0.74
C THR A 307 8.76 -16.40 -1.83
N LEU A 308 9.28 -16.32 -3.05
CA LEU A 308 8.87 -17.20 -4.15
C LEU A 308 9.39 -18.61 -3.85
N GLN A 309 8.50 -19.44 -3.29
CA GLN A 309 8.84 -20.77 -2.76
C GLN A 309 9.66 -21.65 -3.73
N PRO A 310 9.36 -21.72 -5.04
CA PRO A 310 10.18 -22.51 -5.97
C PRO A 310 11.63 -22.02 -6.05
N HIS A 311 11.85 -20.71 -6.11
CA HIS A 311 13.19 -20.11 -6.18
C HIS A 311 13.95 -20.25 -4.85
N MET A 312 13.26 -20.15 -3.72
CA MET A 312 13.88 -20.39 -2.41
C MET A 312 14.36 -21.83 -2.27
N MET A 313 13.54 -22.80 -2.69
CA MET A 313 13.93 -24.20 -2.68
C MET A 313 15.14 -24.47 -3.61
N LEU A 314 15.17 -23.85 -4.79
CA LEU A 314 16.32 -23.94 -5.70
C LEU A 314 17.58 -23.30 -5.09
N PHE A 315 17.44 -22.15 -4.43
CA PHE A 315 18.54 -21.49 -3.71
C PHE A 315 19.07 -22.36 -2.57
N GLU A 316 18.20 -22.95 -1.76
CA GLU A 316 18.55 -23.87 -0.68
C GLU A 316 19.33 -25.09 -1.20
N ILE A 317 18.86 -25.71 -2.29
CA ILE A 317 19.52 -26.85 -2.94
C ILE A 317 20.89 -26.44 -3.48
N ALA A 318 20.99 -25.29 -4.16
CA ALA A 318 22.25 -24.82 -4.73
C ALA A 318 23.30 -24.55 -3.63
N VAL A 319 22.90 -23.91 -2.53
CA VAL A 319 23.77 -23.66 -1.37
C VAL A 319 24.18 -24.98 -0.71
N GLN A 320 23.26 -25.93 -0.55
CA GLN A 320 23.54 -27.25 0.02
C GLN A 320 24.59 -28.01 -0.81
N LEU A 321 24.40 -28.07 -2.13
CA LEU A 321 25.34 -28.74 -3.03
C LEU A 321 26.74 -28.10 -2.98
N ALA A 322 26.82 -26.78 -2.86
CA ALA A 322 28.09 -26.05 -2.75
C ALA A 322 28.81 -26.29 -1.41
N CYS A 323 28.05 -26.50 -0.33
CA CYS A 323 28.59 -26.91 0.97
C CYS A 323 29.13 -28.35 0.93
N GLU A 324 28.37 -29.29 0.38
CA GLU A 324 28.68 -30.72 0.43
C GLU A 324 29.75 -31.17 -0.58
N PHE A 325 29.80 -30.54 -1.76
CA PHE A 325 30.60 -31.03 -2.90
C PHE A 325 31.67 -30.05 -3.41
N ASP A 326 31.96 -28.99 -2.65
CA ASP A 326 33.00 -27.99 -2.96
C ASP A 326 32.84 -27.30 -4.34
N GLY A 327 31.59 -27.16 -4.79
CA GLY A 327 31.22 -26.65 -6.12
C GLY A 327 30.94 -25.15 -6.17
N GLU A 328 31.90 -24.28 -5.80
CA GLU A 328 31.71 -22.81 -5.80
C GLU A 328 31.25 -22.26 -7.17
N VAL A 329 31.78 -22.80 -8.27
CA VAL A 329 31.41 -22.42 -9.65
C VAL A 329 29.97 -22.83 -10.00
N ALA A 330 29.48 -23.95 -9.44
CA ALA A 330 28.12 -24.41 -9.68
C ALA A 330 27.08 -23.53 -8.95
N LEU A 331 27.43 -23.02 -7.77
CA LEU A 331 26.61 -22.06 -7.04
C LEU A 331 26.51 -20.73 -7.77
N GLU A 332 27.64 -20.17 -8.22
CA GLU A 332 27.65 -18.90 -8.95
C GLU A 332 26.78 -18.97 -10.21
N TYR A 333 26.90 -20.06 -10.98
CA TYR A 333 26.09 -20.30 -12.17
C TYR A 333 24.59 -20.36 -11.84
N ALA A 334 24.18 -21.17 -10.85
CA ALA A 334 22.78 -21.29 -10.45
C ALA A 334 22.20 -19.94 -9.96
N LEU A 335 23.00 -19.15 -9.24
CA LEU A 335 22.56 -17.83 -8.77
C LEU A 335 22.32 -16.85 -9.93
N ILE A 336 23.15 -16.89 -10.98
CA ILE A 336 23.05 -15.96 -12.11
C ILE A 336 21.96 -16.40 -13.09
N GLU A 337 22.02 -17.65 -13.55
CA GLU A 337 21.21 -18.14 -14.66
C GLU A 337 19.81 -18.61 -14.21
N ASP A 338 19.73 -19.31 -13.08
CA ASP A 338 18.46 -19.92 -12.63
C ASP A 338 17.68 -19.00 -11.67
N LEU A 339 18.37 -18.09 -10.98
CA LEU A 339 17.80 -17.26 -9.91
C LEU A 339 17.93 -15.76 -10.14
N GLU A 340 18.50 -15.32 -11.27
CA GLU A 340 18.62 -13.92 -11.70
C GLU A 340 19.24 -12.97 -10.65
N VAL A 341 20.09 -13.49 -9.75
CA VAL A 341 20.70 -12.73 -8.64
C VAL A 341 21.66 -11.63 -9.12
N GLY A 342 22.21 -11.81 -10.32
CA GLY A 342 23.22 -10.93 -10.93
C GLY A 342 24.64 -11.22 -10.45
N GLU A 343 25.61 -11.01 -11.34
CA GLU A 343 27.01 -11.45 -11.18
C GLU A 343 27.67 -10.96 -9.89
N VAL A 344 27.59 -9.65 -9.60
CA VAL A 344 28.25 -9.04 -8.43
C VAL A 344 27.72 -9.65 -7.13
N GLN A 345 26.42 -9.92 -7.07
CA GLN A 345 25.78 -10.42 -5.87
C GLN A 345 25.96 -11.92 -5.71
N ALA A 346 25.96 -12.68 -6.82
CA ALA A 346 26.32 -14.09 -6.83
C ALA A 346 27.75 -14.32 -6.30
N ALA A 347 28.73 -13.57 -6.82
CA ALA A 347 30.11 -13.64 -6.34
C ALA A 347 30.26 -13.31 -4.85
N ASN A 348 29.50 -12.33 -4.35
CA ASN A 348 29.48 -12.00 -2.92
C ASN A 348 28.91 -13.13 -2.06
N ILE A 349 27.87 -13.83 -2.52
CA ILE A 349 27.28 -14.99 -1.81
C ILE A 349 28.26 -16.14 -1.77
N VAL A 350 28.88 -16.48 -2.91
CA VAL A 350 29.90 -17.54 -3.02
C VAL A 350 31.07 -17.26 -2.09
N LYS A 351 31.61 -16.03 -2.12
CA LYS A 351 32.68 -15.62 -1.21
C LYS A 351 32.29 -15.75 0.27
N LYS A 352 31.08 -15.31 0.62
CA LYS A 352 30.59 -15.39 2.00
C LYS A 352 30.44 -16.85 2.45
N LEU A 353 29.97 -17.73 1.58
CA LEU A 353 29.89 -19.16 1.84
C LEU A 353 31.27 -19.77 2.08
N ALA A 354 32.27 -19.40 1.27
CA ALA A 354 33.66 -19.83 1.45
C ALA A 354 34.25 -19.36 2.80
N GLU A 355 33.98 -18.10 3.20
CA GLU A 355 34.37 -17.58 4.52
C GLU A 355 33.76 -18.39 5.67
N ILE A 356 32.48 -18.77 5.55
CA ILE A 356 31.77 -19.57 6.56
C ILE A 356 32.36 -20.98 6.65
N LYS A 357 32.61 -21.63 5.50
CA LYS A 357 33.23 -22.96 5.44
C LYS A 357 34.64 -22.99 6.03
N ALA A 358 35.37 -21.88 5.93
CA ALA A 358 36.72 -21.76 6.48
C ALA A 358 36.75 -21.43 7.99
N ASP A 359 35.61 -21.09 8.61
CA ASP A 359 35.54 -20.76 10.03
C ASP A 359 35.55 -22.02 10.91
N THR A 360 36.74 -22.40 11.36
CA THR A 360 36.97 -23.56 12.23
C THR A 360 36.45 -23.40 13.67
N SER A 361 35.92 -22.23 14.04
CA SER A 361 35.35 -22.00 15.38
C SER A 361 33.92 -22.50 15.54
N ARG A 362 33.26 -22.84 14.42
CA ARG A 362 31.90 -23.40 14.38
C ARG A 362 31.96 -24.92 14.22
N ASP A 363 31.08 -25.63 14.93
CA ASP A 363 30.97 -27.09 14.81
C ASP A 363 30.39 -27.46 13.44
N PRO A 364 31.12 -28.21 12.59
CA PRO A 364 30.64 -28.66 11.28
C PRO A 364 29.37 -29.52 11.33
N GLU A 365 29.08 -30.22 12.42
CA GLU A 365 27.83 -30.97 12.60
C GLU A 365 26.65 -30.07 13.04
N ALA A 366 26.96 -28.86 13.53
CA ALA A 366 25.99 -27.81 13.82
C ALA A 366 25.77 -26.84 12.65
N PHE A 367 26.41 -27.06 11.48
CA PHE A 367 26.15 -26.32 10.23
C PHE A 367 24.71 -26.58 9.74
N CYS A 368 23.74 -25.93 10.37
CA CYS A 368 22.36 -25.95 9.90
C CYS A 368 22.27 -25.01 8.69
N ILE A 369 21.97 -25.55 7.51
CA ILE A 369 21.76 -24.76 6.27
C ILE A 369 20.77 -23.61 6.52
N TYR A 370 19.75 -23.87 7.34
CA TYR A 370 18.81 -22.86 7.80
C TYR A 370 19.49 -21.69 8.54
N GLU A 371 20.48 -21.93 9.40
CA GLU A 371 21.23 -20.88 10.10
C GLU A 371 22.19 -20.12 9.18
N ILE A 372 22.80 -20.78 8.19
CA ILE A 372 23.65 -20.13 7.18
C ILE A 372 22.82 -19.20 6.30
N LEU A 373 21.65 -19.66 5.86
CA LEU A 373 20.71 -18.89 5.06
C LEU A 373 20.16 -17.71 5.87
N THR A 374 19.52 -17.98 7.01
CA THR A 374 18.84 -16.94 7.81
C THR A 374 19.78 -16.05 8.63
N GLY A 375 20.97 -16.55 8.97
CA GLY A 375 21.88 -15.92 9.94
C GLY A 375 23.14 -15.30 9.34
N ASP A 376 23.63 -15.73 8.17
CA ASP A 376 24.93 -15.28 7.63
C ASP A 376 24.87 -14.77 6.18
N LEU A 377 24.13 -15.44 5.29
CA LEU A 377 24.03 -15.07 3.87
C LEU A 377 22.99 -13.96 3.62
N LEU A 378 21.87 -13.99 4.34
CA LEU A 378 20.78 -13.01 4.19
C LEU A 378 20.94 -11.78 5.10
N LYS A 379 21.91 -11.74 6.01
CA LYS A 379 22.18 -10.54 6.81
C LYS A 379 22.71 -9.40 5.92
N PRO A 380 22.29 -8.14 6.16
CA PRO A 380 22.89 -7.00 5.48
C PRO A 380 24.40 -6.98 5.74
N LEU A 381 25.24 -6.93 4.69
CA LEU A 381 26.67 -6.65 4.92
C LEU A 381 26.77 -5.30 5.63
N GLU A 382 27.39 -5.30 6.81
CA GLU A 382 27.83 -4.06 7.44
C GLU A 382 28.75 -3.34 6.45
N LEU A 383 28.28 -2.23 5.91
CA LEU A 383 29.14 -1.31 5.17
C LEU A 383 30.16 -0.79 6.17
N LYS A 384 31.41 -1.27 6.08
CA LYS A 384 32.51 -0.67 6.84
C LYS A 384 32.50 0.83 6.55
N PRO A 385 32.61 1.69 7.59
CA PRO A 385 32.75 3.12 7.37
C PRO A 385 33.98 3.34 6.50
N VAL A 386 33.80 4.07 5.40
CA VAL A 386 34.90 4.54 4.57
C VAL A 386 35.73 5.47 5.45
N SER A 387 36.92 5.02 5.81
CA SER A 387 37.91 5.74 6.61
C SER A 387 38.48 6.94 5.87
#